data_AF-A0A8I1AFU6-F1
#
_entry.id   AF-A0A8I1AFU6-F1
#
_cell.length_a   1.000
_cell.length_b   1.000
_cell.length_c   1.000
_cell.angle_alpha   90.00
_cell.angle_beta   90.00
_cell.angle_gamma   90.00
#
_symmetry.space_group_name_H-M   'P 1'
#
loop_
_entity.id
_entity.type
_entity.pdbx_description
1 polymer ?
#
loop_
_entity_poly.entity_id
_entity_poly.type
_entity_poly.pdbx_seq_one_letter_code
_entity_poly.pdbx_strand_id
1 'polypeptide(L)' 'MNQKKKGPVGKYAGTAKVGTKGQIVIPKEIRDMFDIQPGETLLLFADVERGIAVMKSDAFKDVFETVPQWPKKDE' A
#
# COMPACT_ATOMS: atom_id res chain seq x y z
N MET A 1 -26.67 7.71 -16.67
CA MET A 1 -26.22 7.37 -15.29
C MET A 1 -25.45 6.06 -15.36
N ASN A 2 -24.11 6.10 -15.37
CA ASN A 2 -23.30 4.90 -15.57
C ASN A 2 -23.07 4.19 -14.23
N GLN A 3 -23.72 3.05 -14.02
CA GLN A 3 -23.56 2.26 -12.82
C GLN A 3 -22.14 1.64 -12.79
N LYS A 4 -21.22 2.23 -12.02
CA LYS A 4 -19.98 1.54 -11.64
C LYS A 4 -20.38 0.31 -10.82
N LYS A 5 -20.18 -0.89 -11.36
CA LYS A 5 -20.25 -2.15 -10.59
C LYS A 5 -19.32 -1.98 -9.38
N LYS A 6 -19.89 -1.93 -8.17
CA LYS A 6 -19.10 -1.91 -6.93
C LYS A 6 -18.42 -3.27 -6.83
N GLY A 7 -17.08 -3.27 -6.81
CA GLY A 7 -16.30 -4.47 -6.52
C GLY A 7 -16.58 -5.01 -5.11
N PRO A 8 -15.95 -6.12 -4.71
CA PRO A 8 -16.12 -6.67 -3.37
C PRO A 8 -15.85 -5.60 -2.31
N VAL A 9 -16.66 -5.58 -1.25
CA VAL A 9 -16.53 -4.61 -0.15
C VAL A 9 -15.11 -4.69 0.42
N GLY A 10 -14.46 -3.53 0.55
CA GLY A 10 -13.09 -3.44 1.05
C GLY A 10 -12.00 -3.92 0.09
N LYS A 11 -12.28 -4.07 -1.22
CA LYS A 11 -11.29 -4.44 -2.24
C LYS A 11 -11.22 -3.38 -3.34
N TYR A 12 -10.01 -3.14 -3.83
CA TYR A 12 -9.72 -2.28 -4.97
C TYR A 12 -8.76 -2.99 -5.93
N ALA A 13 -9.03 -2.92 -7.23
CA ALA A 13 -8.13 -3.38 -8.27
C ALA A 13 -8.09 -2.34 -9.40
N GLY A 14 -6.88 -1.92 -9.78
CA GLY A 14 -6.67 -0.93 -10.81
C GLY A 14 -5.20 -0.75 -11.10
N THR A 15 -4.89 0.06 -12.11
CA THR A 15 -3.52 0.40 -12.48
C THR A 15 -3.24 1.86 -12.16
N ALA A 16 -1.98 2.18 -11.86
CA ALA A 16 -1.51 3.55 -11.69
C ALA A 16 -0.29 3.77 -12.60
N LYS A 17 -0.19 4.97 -13.17
CA LYS A 17 1.00 5.35 -13.95
C LYS A 17 2.05 5.94 -13.00
N VAL A 18 3.30 5.60 -13.27
CA VAL A 18 4.44 6.21 -12.62
C VAL A 18 4.68 7.59 -13.25
N GLY A 19 4.75 8.62 -12.41
CA GLY A 19 5.04 9.99 -12.82
C GLY A 19 6.51 10.18 -13.19
N THR A 20 6.84 11.36 -13.69
CA THR A 20 8.18 11.70 -14.20
C THR A 20 9.29 11.64 -13.14
N LYS A 21 8.96 11.69 -11.85
CA LYS A 21 9.92 11.57 -10.74
C LYS A 21 9.87 10.19 -10.07
N GLY A 22 9.29 9.19 -10.72
CA GLY A 22 9.16 7.85 -10.15
C GLY A 22 8.04 7.71 -9.10
N GLN A 23 7.24 8.76 -8.86
CA GLN A 23 6.15 8.70 -7.90
C GLN A 23 4.88 8.07 -8.49
N ILE A 24 4.13 7.34 -7.66
CA ILE A 24 2.77 6.92 -7.98
C ILE A 24 1.77 7.78 -7.21
N VAL A 25 0.64 8.11 -7.84
CA VAL A 25 -0.47 8.76 -7.14
C VAL A 25 -1.37 7.67 -6.57
N ILE A 26 -1.59 7.67 -5.26
CA ILE A 26 -2.57 6.77 -4.63
C ILE A 26 -3.97 7.21 -5.06
N PRO A 27 -4.74 6.36 -5.77
CA PRO A 27 -6.11 6.67 -6.19
C PRO A 27 -6.98 7.12 -5.01
N LYS A 28 -7.91 8.04 -5.27
CA LYS A 28 -8.77 8.60 -4.23
C LYS A 28 -9.53 7.49 -3.49
N GLU A 29 -10.00 6.49 -4.22
CA GLU A 29 -10.74 5.36 -3.66
C GLU A 29 -9.92 4.55 -2.64
N ILE A 30 -8.60 4.41 -2.85
CA ILE A 30 -7.72 3.75 -1.88
C ILE A 30 -7.47 4.67 -0.68
N ARG A 31 -7.26 5.98 -0.92
CA ARG A 31 -7.10 6.95 0.17
C ARG A 31 -8.31 6.99 1.09
N ASP A 32 -9.52 7.00 0.51
CA ASP A 32 -10.77 6.98 1.26
C ASP A 32 -10.96 5.63 2.00
N MET A 33 -10.53 4.50 1.41
CA MET A 33 -10.64 3.16 2.00
C MET A 33 -9.76 2.98 3.25
N PHE A 34 -8.55 3.54 3.22
CA PHE A 34 -7.57 3.41 4.30
C PHE A 34 -7.47 4.68 5.16
N ASP A 35 -8.32 5.69 4.92
CA ASP A 35 -8.25 6.99 5.59
C ASP A 35 -6.83 7.58 5.59
N ILE A 36 -6.25 7.69 4.38
CA ILE A 36 -4.90 8.25 4.16
C ILE A 36 -5.01 9.75 3.91
N GLN A 37 -4.42 10.54 4.79
CA GLN A 37 -4.48 12.00 4.73
C GLN A 37 -3.20 12.62 4.13
N PRO A 38 -3.29 13.80 3.48
CA PRO A 38 -2.10 14.51 3.01
C PRO A 38 -1.13 14.80 4.15
N GLY A 39 0.16 14.52 3.94
CA GLY A 39 1.20 14.70 4.95
C GLY A 39 1.39 13.49 5.88
N GLU A 40 0.54 12.47 5.81
CA GLU A 40 0.80 11.21 6.51
C GLU A 40 2.02 10.47 5.96
N THR A 41 2.74 9.81 6.85
CA THR A 41 3.84 8.91 6.49
C THR A 41 3.32 7.49 6.39
N LEU A 42 3.55 6.88 5.24
CA LEU A 42 3.23 5.47 4.96
C LEU A 42 4.51 4.64 4.95
N LEU A 43 4.38 3.39 5.35
CA LEU A 43 5.45 2.39 5.23
C LEU A 43 5.38 1.72 3.87
N LEU A 44 6.57 1.52 3.28
CA LEU A 44 6.74 0.79 2.03
C LEU A 44 7.57 -0.45 2.29
N PHE A 45 7.04 -1.60 1.90
CA PHE A 45 7.76 -2.87 1.84
C PHE A 45 7.93 -3.27 0.39
N ALA A 46 9.08 -3.83 0.05
CA ALA A 46 9.37 -4.30 -1.30
C ALA A 46 10.08 -5.65 -1.24
N ASP A 47 9.60 -6.57 -2.05
CA ASP A 47 10.17 -7.90 -2.25
C ASP A 47 10.14 -8.17 -3.76
N VAL A 48 11.24 -8.69 -4.31
CA VAL A 48 11.40 -8.87 -5.77
C VAL A 48 10.41 -9.90 -6.33
N GLU A 49 10.07 -10.93 -5.54
CA GLU A 49 9.18 -12.01 -5.96
C GLU A 49 7.70 -11.67 -5.68
N ARG A 50 7.43 -10.84 -4.67
CA ARG A 50 6.06 -10.53 -4.20
C ARG A 50 5.54 -9.15 -4.60
N GLY A 51 6.42 -8.21 -4.93
CA GLY A 51 6.10 -6.84 -5.28
C GLY A 51 6.18 -5.86 -4.10
N ILE A 52 5.40 -4.77 -4.18
CA ILE A 52 5.43 -3.66 -3.23
C ILE A 52 4.14 -3.66 -2.40
N ALA A 53 4.28 -3.53 -1.08
CA ALA A 53 3.17 -3.29 -0.16
C ALA A 53 3.28 -1.89 0.46
N VAL A 54 2.14 -1.24 0.64
CA VAL A 54 2.03 0.09 1.28
C VAL A 54 1.08 -0.03 2.47
N MET A 55 1.50 0.47 3.63
CA MET A 55 0.75 0.36 4.88
C MET A 55 0.78 1.68 5.64
N LYS A 56 -0.24 1.92 6.49
CA LYS A 56 -0.16 3.00 7.48
C LYS A 56 0.89 2.66 8.54
N SER A 57 1.51 3.69 9.07
CA SER A 57 2.61 3.57 10.05
C SER A 57 2.13 3.11 11.44
N ASP A 58 0.87 3.35 11.79
CA ASP A 58 0.23 2.81 12.99
C ASP A 58 0.10 1.28 12.97
N ALA A 59 -0.16 0.70 11.79
CA ALA A 59 -0.21 -0.75 11.56
C ALA A 59 1.16 -1.44 11.67
N PHE A 60 2.25 -0.68 11.83
CA PHE A 60 3.60 -1.23 11.93
C PHE A 60 3.78 -2.14 13.15
N LYS A 61 3.17 -1.79 14.29
CA LYS A 61 3.34 -2.55 15.53
C LYS A 61 2.91 -4.00 15.37
N ASP A 62 1.78 -4.23 14.72
CA ASP A 62 1.22 -5.56 14.52
C ASP A 62 2.00 -6.37 13.47
N VAL A 63 2.58 -5.69 12.47
CA VAL A 63 3.36 -6.35 11.41
C VAL A 63 4.77 -6.69 11.89
N PHE A 64 5.40 -5.87 12.72
CA PHE A 64 6.73 -6.16 13.25
C PHE A 64 6.75 -7.41 14.15
N GLU A 65 5.66 -7.70 14.84
CA GLU A 65 5.51 -8.91 15.66
C GLU A 65 5.31 -10.17 14.82
N THR A 66 4.80 -10.04 13.59
CA THR A 66 4.40 -11.17 12.74
C THR A 66 5.32 -11.42 11.56
N VAL A 67 6.19 -10.47 11.19
CA VAL A 67 7.26 -10.72 10.22
C VAL A 67 8.31 -11.60 10.89
N PRO A 68 8.53 -12.85 10.42
CA PRO A 68 9.64 -13.68 10.88
C PRO A 68 10.91 -12.85 10.66
N GLN A 69 11.71 -12.73 11.72
CA GLN A 69 12.99 -12.00 11.73
C GLN A 69 13.64 -12.10 10.35
N TRP A 70 13.65 -10.99 9.60
CA TRP A 70 14.28 -10.94 8.29
C TRP A 70 15.67 -11.56 8.45
N PRO A 71 16.05 -12.56 7.64
CA PRO A 71 17.33 -13.23 7.83
C PRO A 71 18.40 -12.15 7.86
N LYS A 72 19.08 -12.02 9.00
CA LYS A 72 20.23 -11.14 9.10
C LYS A 72 21.13 -11.58 7.96
N LYS A 73 21.41 -10.66 7.04
CA LYS A 73 22.32 -10.92 5.94
C LYS A 73 23.60 -11.42 6.60
N ASP A 74 23.97 -12.68 6.36
CA ASP A 74 25.25 -13.21 6.82
C ASP A 74 26.33 -12.22 6.36
N GLU A 75 27.13 -11.77 7.34
CA GLU A 75 28.18 -10.77 7.18
C GLU A 75 29.21 -11.17 6.12
#